data_AF-A0A0M2U008-F1
#
_entry.id   AF-A0A0M2U008-F1
#
_cell.length_a   1.000
_cell.length_b   1.000
_cell.length_c   1.000
_cell.angle_alpha   90.00
_cell.angle_beta   90.00
_cell.angle_gamma   90.00
#
_symmetry.space_group_name_H-M   'P 1'
#
loop_
_entity.id
_entity.type
_entity.pdbx_description
1 polymer ?
#
loop_
_entity_poly.entity_id
_entity_poly.type
_entity_poly.pdbx_seq_one_letter_code
_entity_poly.pdbx_strand_id
1 'polypeptide(L)'
;MVIDEAHKCSARTAGKEVRRTRRYQLAERITAQANNVLMLTATPHQGDEDQFEHFLRLLDPDQFVGGEINKRIISMDHSPWFLRRMKESGG
;
A
#
# COMPACT_ATOMS: atom_id res chain seq x y z
N MET A 1 1.60 14.12 4.00
CA MET A 1 2.58 13.15 4.52
C MET A 1 3.23 12.44 3.35
N VAL A 2 4.56 12.30 3.36
CA VAL A 2 5.29 11.54 2.33
C VAL A 2 6.05 10.41 3.01
N ILE A 3 5.87 9.18 2.56
CA ILE A 3 6.61 8.00 3.05
C ILE A 3 7.41 7.42 1.89
N ASP A 4 8.72 7.49 2.00
CA ASP A 4 9.65 6.86 1.06
C ASP A 4 9.99 5.41 1.49
N GLU A 5 10.34 4.58 0.53
CA GLU A 5 10.57 3.14 0.70
C GLU A 5 9.41 2.44 1.43
N ALA A 6 8.19 2.78 1.04
CA ALA A 6 6.97 2.45 1.76
C ALA A 6 6.71 0.94 1.87
N HIS A 7 7.37 0.10 1.05
CA HIS A 7 7.36 -1.37 1.20
C HIS A 7 7.90 -1.85 2.57
N LYS A 8 8.64 -1.01 3.30
CA LYS A 8 9.09 -1.29 4.67
C LYS A 8 7.97 -1.18 5.71
N CYS A 9 6.84 -0.58 5.35
CA CYS A 9 5.62 -0.51 6.15
C CYS A 9 4.73 -1.70 5.78
N SER A 10 5.10 -2.89 6.24
CA SER A 10 4.37 -4.12 5.93
C SER A 10 3.60 -4.68 7.13
N ALA A 11 2.49 -5.34 6.84
CA ALA A 11 1.74 -6.16 7.76
C ALA A 11 1.23 -7.40 7.03
N ARG A 12 1.06 -8.51 7.76
CA ARG A 12 0.61 -9.78 7.20
C ARG A 12 -0.39 -10.48 8.11
N THR A 13 -1.40 -11.11 7.54
CA THR A 13 -2.36 -11.95 8.24
C THR A 13 -1.71 -13.30 8.59
N ALA A 14 -1.74 -13.65 9.87
CA ALA A 14 -1.26 -14.93 10.41
C ALA A 14 -2.39 -15.57 11.22
N GLY A 15 -3.14 -16.49 10.59
CA GLY A 15 -4.34 -17.07 11.20
C GLY A 15 -5.44 -16.02 11.37
N LYS A 16 -5.80 -15.71 12.62
CA LYS A 16 -6.80 -14.68 12.95
C LYS A 16 -6.18 -13.32 13.31
N GLU A 17 -4.87 -13.22 13.35
CA GLU A 17 -4.15 -12.02 13.78
C GLU A 17 -3.45 -11.32 12.61
N VAL A 18 -3.32 -10.00 12.68
CA VAL A 18 -2.52 -9.22 11.73
C VAL A 18 -1.19 -8.85 12.40
N ARG A 19 -0.10 -9.43 11.92
CA ARG A 19 1.27 -9.12 12.34
C ARG A 19 1.75 -7.88 11.62
N ARG A 20 1.83 -6.75 12.35
CA ARG A 20 2.28 -5.46 11.83
C ARG A 20 3.74 -5.22 12.20
N THR A 21 4.54 -4.73 11.27
CA THR A 21 5.87 -4.18 11.61
C THR A 21 5.72 -2.90 12.43
N ARG A 22 6.77 -2.50 13.18
CA ARG A 22 6.77 -1.22 13.91
C ARG A 22 6.58 -0.01 12.99
N ARG A 23 7.14 -0.08 11.77
CA ARG A 23 6.97 0.96 10.75
C ARG A 23 5.53 1.04 10.27
N TYR A 24 4.88 -0.10 10.04
CA TYR A 24 3.46 -0.14 9.69
C TYR A 24 2.60 0.49 10.78
N GLN A 25 2.82 0.14 12.06
CA GLN A 25 2.05 0.71 13.17
C GLN A 25 2.24 2.23 13.30
N LEU A 26 3.45 2.73 13.03
CA LEU A 26 3.71 4.16 13.00
C LEU A 26 3.00 4.81 11.81
N ALA A 27 3.12 4.23 10.61
CA ALA A 27 2.49 4.71 9.40
C ALA A 27 0.96 4.81 9.58
N GLU A 28 0.31 3.77 10.10
CA GLU A 28 -1.12 3.71 10.37
C GLU A 28 -1.60 4.88 11.26
N ARG A 29 -0.82 5.23 12.29
CA ARG A 29 -1.17 6.35 13.19
C ARG A 29 -0.97 7.72 12.55
N ILE A 30 0.12 7.90 11.81
CA ILE A 30 0.45 9.21 11.22
C ILE A 30 -0.37 9.50 9.97
N THR A 31 -0.74 8.48 9.18
CA THR A 31 -1.58 8.66 7.98
C THR A 31 -3.01 8.95 8.38
N ALA A 32 -3.53 8.34 9.45
CA ALA A 32 -4.87 8.64 9.99
C ALA A 32 -5.04 10.11 10.43
N GLN A 33 -3.95 10.84 10.68
CA GLN A 33 -3.98 12.25 11.06
C GLN A 33 -3.62 13.19 9.89
N ALA A 34 -3.28 12.64 8.72
CA ALA A 34 -2.82 13.41 7.58
C ALA A 34 -3.95 13.58 6.55
N ASN A 35 -4.23 14.83 6.15
CA ASN A 35 -5.23 15.12 5.11
C ASN A 35 -4.83 14.58 3.72
N ASN A 36 -3.52 14.47 3.45
CA ASN A 36 -2.98 13.99 2.18
C ASN A 36 -1.80 13.07 2.46
N VAL A 37 -1.77 11.90 1.83
CA VAL A 37 -0.70 10.89 1.97
C VAL A 37 -0.14 10.55 0.60
N LEU A 38 1.18 10.55 0.48
CA LEU A 38 1.92 10.08 -0.70
C LEU A 38 2.87 8.97 -0.26
N MET A 39 2.70 7.77 -0.79
CA MET A 39 3.59 6.64 -0.55
C MET A 39 4.39 6.33 -1.81
N LEU A 40 5.71 6.27 -1.65
CA LEU A 40 6.65 6.01 -2.73
C LEU A 40 7.33 4.67 -2.50
N THR A 41 7.25 3.77 -3.48
CA THR A 41 7.97 2.49 -3.44
C THR A 41 8.07 1.89 -4.84
N ALA A 42 9.23 1.30 -5.14
CA ALA A 42 9.43 0.52 -6.37
C ALA A 42 8.83 -0.89 -6.28
N THR A 43 8.57 -1.39 -5.06
CA THR A 43 8.23 -2.79 -4.78
C THR A 43 7.04 -2.90 -3.81
N PRO A 44 5.84 -2.44 -4.19
CA PRO A 44 4.72 -2.28 -3.24
C PRO A 44 4.17 -3.58 -2.66
N HIS A 45 4.33 -4.71 -3.34
CA HIS A 45 3.73 -5.99 -2.95
C HIS A 45 4.74 -7.13 -2.76
N GLN A 46 5.95 -7.04 -3.35
CA GLN A 46 6.98 -8.10 -3.32
C GLN A 46 6.45 -9.53 -3.64
N GLY A 47 5.33 -9.65 -4.37
CA GLY A 47 4.66 -10.92 -4.68
C GLY A 47 3.69 -11.45 -3.61
N ASP A 48 3.43 -10.71 -2.53
CA ASP A 48 2.51 -11.09 -1.45
C ASP A 48 1.25 -10.21 -1.50
N GLU A 49 0.14 -10.79 -1.97
CA GLU A 49 -1.15 -10.09 -2.10
C GLU A 49 -1.68 -9.60 -0.75
N ASP A 50 -1.57 -10.40 0.32
CA ASP A 50 -2.04 -10.03 1.66
C ASP A 50 -1.26 -8.85 2.23
N GLN A 51 0.06 -8.83 2.06
CA GLN A 51 0.86 -7.66 2.44
C GLN A 51 0.48 -6.41 1.64
N PHE A 52 0.16 -6.57 0.36
CA PHE A 52 -0.28 -5.46 -0.47
C PHE A 52 -1.64 -4.92 -0.03
N GLU A 53 -2.57 -5.79 0.38
CA GLU A 53 -3.86 -5.38 0.96
C GLU A 53 -3.67 -4.50 2.19
N HIS A 54 -2.84 -4.94 3.14
CA HIS A 54 -2.56 -4.13 4.31
C HIS A 54 -1.85 -2.83 3.94
N PHE A 55 -0.94 -2.85 2.96
CA PHE A 55 -0.28 -1.64 2.47
C PHE A 55 -1.29 -0.62 1.92
N LEU A 56 -2.29 -1.04 1.14
CA LEU A 56 -3.31 -0.14 0.61
C LEU A 56 -4.19 0.49 1.70
N ARG A 57 -4.45 -0.23 2.78
CA ARG A 57 -5.19 0.32 3.94
C ARG A 57 -4.47 1.49 4.63
N LEU A 58 -3.16 1.66 4.41
CA LEU A 58 -2.45 2.85 4.89
C LEU A 58 -2.77 4.11 4.07
N LEU A 59 -3.23 3.98 2.82
CA LEU A 59 -3.71 5.10 2.00
C LEU A 59 -5.08 5.57 2.47
N ASP A 60 -6.01 4.63 2.55
CA ASP A 60 -7.39 4.88 2.95
C ASP A 60 -7.98 3.59 3.54
N PRO A 61 -8.13 3.51 4.87
CA PRO A 61 -8.61 2.29 5.51
C PRO A 61 -10.06 1.99 5.14
N ASP A 62 -10.88 2.99 4.78
CA ASP A 62 -12.31 2.83 4.47
C ASP A 62 -12.53 2.36 3.03
N GLN A 63 -11.69 2.81 2.09
CA GLN A 63 -11.74 2.38 0.69
C GLN A 63 -11.22 0.96 0.48
N PHE A 64 -10.26 0.51 1.30
CA PHE A 64 -9.58 -0.78 1.15
C PHE A 64 -9.97 -1.80 2.25
N VAL A 65 -11.19 -1.69 2.79
CA VAL A 65 -11.79 -2.72 3.67
C VAL A 65 -12.25 -3.91 2.82
N GLY A 66 -11.94 -5.14 3.24
CA GLY A 66 -12.73 -6.30 2.79
C GLY A 66 -12.01 -7.49 2.16
N GLY A 67 -10.69 -7.62 2.24
CA GLY A 67 -10.00 -8.88 1.89
C GLY A 67 -9.96 -9.22 0.39
N GLU A 68 -10.67 -8.45 -0.43
CA GLU A 68 -10.56 -8.46 -1.88
C GLU A 68 -10.24 -7.05 -2.31
N ILE A 69 -8.95 -6.72 -2.45
CA ILE A 69 -8.63 -5.63 -3.36
C ILE A 69 -9.15 -6.08 -4.74
N ASN A 70 -10.13 -5.35 -5.26
CA ASN A 70 -10.66 -5.62 -6.59
C ASN A 70 -9.50 -5.58 -7.58
N LYS A 71 -9.13 -6.75 -8.14
CA LYS A 71 -8.01 -6.89 -9.09
C LYS A 71 -8.11 -5.90 -10.24
N ARG A 72 -9.33 -5.43 -10.57
CA ARG A 72 -9.57 -4.35 -11.54
C ARG A 72 -8.97 -3.02 -11.10
N ILE A 73 -9.06 -2.64 -9.82
CA ILE A 73 -8.49 -1.38 -9.29
C ILE A 73 -6.96 -1.39 -9.41
N ILE A 74 -6.33 -2.55 -9.18
CA ILE A 74 -4.87 -2.72 -9.31
C ILE A 74 -4.44 -2.69 -10.79
N SER A 75 -5.26 -3.26 -11.69
CA SER A 75 -4.96 -3.35 -13.11
C SER A 75 -5.39 -2.13 -13.93
N MET A 76 -5.88 -1.06 -13.29
CA MET A 76 -6.30 0.15 -13.99
C MET A 76 -5.09 0.99 -14.41
N ASP A 77 -4.87 1.13 -15.72
CA ASP A 77 -3.84 2.01 -16.29
C ASP A 77 -3.97 3.48 -15.83
N HIS A 78 -5.16 3.88 -15.42
CA HIS A 78 -5.48 5.21 -14.86
C HIS A 78 -6.15 5.10 -13.49
N SER A 79 -5.53 4.38 -12.56
CA SER A 79 -6.00 4.35 -11.17
C SER A 79 -5.89 5.75 -10.53
N PRO A 80 -6.95 6.25 -9.86
CA PRO A 80 -6.84 7.49 -9.09
C PRO A 80 -5.91 7.36 -7.87
N TRP A 81 -5.57 6.12 -7.49
CA TRP A 81 -4.77 5.81 -6.30
C TRP A 81 -3.31 5.48 -6.62
N PHE A 82 -3.02 5.00 -7.83
CA PHE A 82 -1.69 4.51 -8.20
C PHE A 82 -1.20 5.12 -9.50
N LEU A 83 0.05 5.59 -9.46
CA LEU A 83 0.80 5.95 -10.65
C LEU A 83 2.06 5.09 -10.71
N ARG A 84 2.15 4.24 -11.73
CA ARG A 84 3.37 3.49 -12.04
C ARG A 84 3.90 3.94 -13.39
N ARG A 85 5.14 4.44 -13.42
CA ARG A 85 5.86 4.72 -14.66
C ARG A 85 7.01 3.73 -14.79
N MET A 86 7.08 3.04 -15.92
CA MET A 86 8.26 2.27 -16.29
C MET A 86 9.25 3.24 -16.93
N LYS A 87 10.53 3.13 -16.59
CA LYS A 87 11.57 3.85 -17.32
C LYS A 87 11.54 3.35 -18.76
N GLU A 88 11.39 4.25 -19.74
CA GLU A 88 11.55 3.89 -21.14
C GLU A 88 12.92 3.24 -21.32
N SER A 89 12.95 2.03 -21.87
CA SER A 89 14.18 1.42 -22.33
C SER A 89 14.69 2.31 -23.47
N GLY A 90 15.70 3.13 -23.20
CA GLY A 90 16.33 3.93 -24.24
C GLY A 90 16.73 3.02 -25.39
N GLY A 91 16.17 3.28 -26.56
CA GLY A 91 16.58 2.67 -27.83
C GLY A 91 17.87 3.28 -28.34
#